data_AF-A0A8C5ESH2-F1
#
_entry.id   AF-A0A8C5ESH2-F1
#
_cell.length_a   1.000
_cell.length_b   1.000
_cell.length_c   1.000
_cell.angle_alpha   90.00
_cell.angle_beta   90.00
_cell.angle_gamma   90.00
#
_symmetry.space_group_name_H-M   'P 1'
#
loop_
_entity.id
_entity.type
_entity.pdbx_description
1 polymer ?
#
loop_
_entity_poly.entity_id
_entity_poly.type
_entity_poly.pdbx_seq_one_letter_code
_entity_poly.pdbx_strand_id
1 'polypeptide(L)'
;MIRTYVFNVLLLLLHQILRVVAKDEVQLSLIRELEDVQEFELDFWRGVTDVHSPVDVRVPSHSLQSVKVYLETLDIEYSVMIEDLQVMLDEEQEEMDSALRVVEPRDTNSFDYSRYHTLQEIYEFQDMLVAENPSLVSKIVIGQSYQGRPINVLKFSTGGTKRPAIWIDTGIHSREWVTQASGTWFAKKIVTDYGKDPALTAILNNMDIFLEIVTNPDGFYYTHSSNRMWRKTRKPNRGSNCVGVDPNRNWDAGFGAPGASNNPCSETYRGPSAHSESEVRSIVDFVKSHRNFKAFVSIHSYSQMLLYPYGYTRTPHSLARKAISDLATLYGTRYRYGSIINTIYQASGGTIDWTYNQGIKYSYTFELRDTGRYGFILPANQIIPTAKETWLALMAIMDHTNKNPY
;
A
#
# COMPACT_ATOMS: atom_id res chain seq x y z
N MET A 1 -1.13 -20.99 31.32
CA MET A 1 -0.93 -19.62 31.85
C MET A 1 -1.19 -18.67 30.69
N ILE A 2 -2.45 -18.27 30.50
CA ILE A 2 -2.86 -17.41 29.38
C ILE A 2 -2.37 -16.00 29.74
N ARG A 3 -1.29 -15.55 29.11
CA ARG A 3 -0.88 -14.14 29.19
C ARG A 3 -1.83 -13.36 28.30
N THR A 4 -2.86 -12.77 28.89
CA THR A 4 -3.59 -11.65 28.30
C THR A 4 -2.61 -10.49 28.20
N TYR A 5 -1.97 -10.33 27.05
CA TYR A 5 -1.28 -9.09 26.72
C TYR A 5 -2.38 -8.07 26.43
N VAL A 6 -2.74 -7.28 27.44
CA VAL A 6 -3.50 -6.04 27.22
C VAL A 6 -2.53 -5.09 26.51
N PHE A 7 -2.52 -5.14 25.19
CA PHE A 7 -1.87 -4.11 24.41
C PHE A 7 -2.70 -2.83 24.58
N ASN A 8 -2.05 -1.72 24.94
CA ASN A 8 -2.67 -0.39 24.86
C ASN A 8 -2.84 -0.05 23.38
N VAL A 9 -3.97 -0.49 22.79
CA VAL A 9 -4.41 -0.04 21.48
C VAL A 9 -4.79 1.44 21.60
N LEU A 10 -4.30 2.25 20.65
CA LEU A 10 -4.62 3.67 20.60
C LEU A 10 -6.11 3.84 20.32
N LEU A 11 -6.85 4.38 21.28
CA LEU A 11 -8.24 4.76 21.12
C LEU A 11 -8.34 6.05 20.31
N LEU A 12 -9.24 6.06 19.33
CA LEU A 12 -9.51 7.20 18.43
C LEU A 12 -10.97 7.70 18.61
N LEU A 13 -11.47 7.64 19.84
CA LEU A 13 -12.82 8.08 20.21
C LEU A 13 -13.09 9.52 19.76
N LEU A 14 -14.16 9.71 18.99
CA LEU A 14 -14.61 11.01 18.48
C LEU A 14 -13.62 11.68 17.52
N HIS A 15 -12.64 10.94 16.98
CA HIS A 15 -11.83 11.45 15.88
C HIS A 15 -12.70 11.50 14.63
N GLN A 16 -12.61 12.61 13.88
CA GLN A 16 -13.34 12.78 12.62
C GLN A 16 -12.38 12.73 11.44
N ILE A 17 -12.86 12.19 10.31
CA ILE A 17 -12.21 12.44 9.01
C ILE A 17 -12.96 13.58 8.33
N LEU A 18 -12.26 14.70 8.11
CA LEU A 18 -12.77 15.83 7.36
C LEU A 18 -12.26 15.73 5.92
N ARG A 19 -13.15 15.97 4.95
CA ARG A 19 -12.79 16.24 3.57
C ARG A 19 -12.80 17.73 3.35
N VAL A 20 -11.65 18.29 3.04
CA VAL A 20 -11.41 19.72 2.83
C VAL A 20 -11.15 19.96 1.35
N VAL A 21 -11.71 21.03 0.79
CA VAL A 21 -11.52 21.41 -0.61
C VAL A 21 -11.09 22.86 -0.70
N ALA A 22 -9.86 23.10 -1.18
CA ALA A 22 -9.38 24.45 -1.47
C ALA A 22 -10.08 25.00 -2.71
N LYS A 23 -10.57 26.25 -2.64
CA LYS A 23 -11.15 26.96 -3.80
C LYS A 23 -10.13 27.75 -4.62
N ASP A 24 -8.96 28.04 -4.05
CA ASP A 24 -7.86 28.76 -4.67
C ASP A 24 -6.50 28.36 -4.07
N GLU A 25 -5.42 28.86 -4.67
CA GLU A 25 -4.04 28.60 -4.24
C GLU A 25 -3.71 29.13 -2.84
N VAL A 26 -4.42 30.17 -2.38
CA VAL A 26 -4.21 30.74 -1.04
C VAL A 26 -4.71 29.75 0.00
N GLN A 27 -5.94 29.23 -0.17
CA GLN A 27 -6.48 28.19 0.69
C GLN A 27 -5.66 26.91 0.62
N LEU A 28 -5.16 26.54 -0.56
CA LEU A 28 -4.29 25.38 -0.72
C LEU A 28 -3.02 25.52 0.12
N SER A 29 -2.40 26.71 0.15
CA SER A 29 -1.24 27.01 0.99
C SER A 29 -1.57 26.94 2.48
N LEU A 30 -2.73 27.49 2.90
CA LEU A 30 -3.18 27.45 4.28
C LEU A 30 -3.42 26.03 4.78
N ILE A 31 -3.99 25.15 3.94
CA ILE A 31 -4.15 23.73 4.28
C ILE A 31 -2.79 23.02 4.38
N ARG A 32 -1.81 23.38 3.56
CA ARG A 32 -0.43 22.86 3.70
C ARG A 32 0.20 23.29 5.02
N GLU A 33 0.02 24.55 5.41
CA GLU A 33 0.52 25.06 6.69
C GLU A 33 -0.11 24.33 7.89
N LEU A 34 -1.38 23.93 7.80
CA LEU A 34 -2.02 23.10 8.82
C LEU A 34 -1.31 21.75 9.04
N GLU A 35 -0.70 21.16 8.00
CA GLU A 35 0.07 19.91 8.11
C GLU A 35 1.28 20.05 9.04
N ASP A 36 1.84 21.25 9.13
CA ASP A 36 3.01 21.55 9.96
C ASP A 36 2.66 21.92 11.42
N VAL A 37 1.37 22.10 11.74
CA VAL A 37 0.91 22.42 13.10
C VAL A 37 0.87 21.17 13.97
N GLN A 38 2.01 20.87 14.61
CA GLN A 38 2.19 19.67 15.44
C GLN A 38 1.19 19.57 16.60
N GLU A 39 0.76 20.71 17.15
CA GLU A 39 -0.19 20.78 18.27
C GLU A 39 -1.56 20.18 17.94
N PHE A 40 -1.93 20.12 16.65
CA PHE A 40 -3.20 19.56 16.22
C PHE A 40 -3.15 18.05 15.97
N GLU A 41 -1.95 17.47 15.90
CA GLU A 41 -1.72 16.04 15.66
C GLU A 41 -2.53 15.48 14.46
N LEU A 42 -2.63 16.29 13.41
CA LEU A 42 -3.37 15.95 12.20
C LEU A 42 -2.71 14.79 11.46
N ASP A 43 -3.53 13.93 10.87
CA ASP A 43 -3.06 12.83 10.02
C ASP A 43 -3.77 12.91 8.66
N PHE A 44 -3.01 13.34 7.66
CA PHE A 44 -3.50 13.50 6.30
C PHE A 44 -3.58 12.13 5.63
N TRP A 45 -4.81 11.66 5.44
CA TRP A 45 -5.10 10.43 4.71
C TRP A 45 -4.90 10.61 3.21
N ARG A 46 -5.32 11.78 2.69
CA ARG A 46 -5.05 12.23 1.34
C ARG A 46 -4.46 13.64 1.41
N GLY A 47 -3.18 13.74 1.05
CA GLY A 47 -2.40 14.98 1.15
C GLY A 47 -2.85 16.09 0.19
N VAL A 48 -2.26 17.27 0.37
CA VAL A 48 -2.60 18.47 -0.41
C VAL A 48 -1.99 18.41 -1.81
N THR A 49 -2.85 18.45 -2.82
CA THR A 49 -2.50 18.20 -4.23
C THR A 49 -2.57 19.50 -5.03
N ASP A 50 -3.73 19.76 -5.62
CA ASP A 50 -4.10 20.92 -6.42
C ASP A 50 -5.41 21.53 -5.91
N VAL A 51 -5.73 22.74 -6.38
CA VAL A 51 -7.00 23.40 -6.09
C VAL A 51 -8.16 22.50 -6.57
N HIS A 52 -9.26 22.48 -5.81
CA HIS A 52 -10.44 21.62 -6.03
C HIS A 52 -10.24 20.10 -5.84
N SER A 53 -9.02 19.62 -5.66
CA SER A 53 -8.81 18.23 -5.25
C SER A 53 -9.09 18.07 -3.75
N PRO A 54 -9.85 17.03 -3.35
CA PRO A 54 -10.17 16.82 -1.95
C PRO A 54 -8.93 16.38 -1.16
N VAL A 55 -8.80 16.94 0.04
CA VAL A 55 -7.84 16.59 1.08
C VAL A 55 -8.62 15.90 2.19
N ASP A 56 -8.22 14.69 2.55
CA ASP A 56 -8.87 13.94 3.63
C ASP A 56 -7.93 13.97 4.85
N VAL A 57 -8.40 14.49 5.97
CA VAL A 57 -7.61 14.67 7.20
C VAL A 57 -8.32 14.08 8.41
N ARG A 58 -7.63 13.20 9.13
CA ARG A 58 -8.05 12.76 10.46
C ARG A 58 -7.71 13.84 11.46
N VAL A 59 -8.74 14.31 12.15
CA VAL A 59 -8.64 15.34 13.18
C VAL A 59 -8.93 14.71 14.54
N PRO A 60 -7.95 14.72 15.48
CA PRO A 60 -8.16 14.30 16.85
C PRO A 60 -9.29 15.04 17.56
N SER A 61 -9.97 14.35 18.48
CA SER A 61 -11.13 14.92 19.19
C SER A 61 -10.77 16.19 19.99
N HIS A 62 -9.56 16.26 20.54
CA HIS A 62 -9.08 17.42 21.29
C HIS A 62 -8.81 18.66 20.42
N SER A 63 -8.48 18.47 19.12
CA SER A 63 -8.17 19.56 18.17
C SER A 63 -9.33 19.85 17.22
N LEU A 64 -10.37 18.99 17.19
CA LEU A 64 -11.49 19.05 16.25
C LEU A 64 -12.18 20.41 16.18
N GLN A 65 -12.54 20.99 17.32
CA GLN A 65 -13.22 22.28 17.34
C GLN A 65 -12.33 23.40 16.82
N SER A 66 -11.05 23.43 17.22
CA SER A 66 -10.09 24.43 16.78
C SER A 66 -9.87 24.38 15.26
N VAL A 67 -9.78 23.17 14.70
CA VAL A 67 -9.60 22.96 13.26
C VAL A 67 -10.87 23.38 12.49
N LYS A 68 -12.07 23.03 12.97
CA LYS A 68 -13.31 23.49 12.32
C LYS A 68 -13.44 25.01 12.32
N VAL A 69 -13.16 25.66 13.45
CA VAL A 69 -13.16 27.13 13.54
C VAL A 69 -12.11 27.75 12.62
N TYR A 70 -10.93 27.14 12.50
CA TYR A 70 -9.89 27.60 11.56
C TYR A 70 -10.39 27.55 10.11
N LEU A 71 -10.98 26.42 9.70
CA LEU A 71 -11.52 26.24 8.35
C LEU A 71 -12.67 27.23 8.06
N GLU A 72 -13.60 27.40 9.00
CA GLU A 72 -14.75 28.31 8.90
C GLU A 72 -14.31 29.77 8.82
N THR A 73 -13.33 30.18 9.63
CA THR A 73 -12.82 31.56 9.65
C THR A 73 -12.15 31.95 8.34
N LEU A 74 -11.54 30.98 7.65
CA LEU A 74 -10.85 31.17 6.38
C LEU A 74 -11.73 30.85 5.16
N ASP A 75 -13.02 30.58 5.38
CA ASP A 75 -14.00 30.22 4.36
C ASP A 75 -13.52 29.04 3.49
N ILE A 76 -12.85 28.06 4.13
CA ILE A 76 -12.38 26.82 3.52
C ILE A 76 -13.48 25.78 3.70
N GLU A 77 -14.04 25.32 2.58
CA GLU A 77 -15.11 24.32 2.60
C GLU A 77 -14.62 22.96 3.11
N TYR A 78 -15.40 22.37 4.01
CA TYR A 78 -15.18 21.01 4.48
C TYR A 78 -16.49 20.24 4.69
N SER A 79 -16.40 18.91 4.63
CA SER A 79 -17.47 17.99 5.01
C SER A 79 -16.93 16.91 5.94
N VAL A 80 -17.75 16.47 6.90
CA VAL A 80 -17.41 15.32 7.76
C VAL A 80 -17.67 14.04 6.96
N MET A 81 -16.60 13.27 6.69
CA MET A 81 -16.68 11.99 5.99
C MET A 81 -16.95 10.83 6.94
N ILE A 82 -16.28 10.85 8.10
CA ILE A 82 -16.42 9.85 9.16
C ILE A 82 -16.63 10.61 10.47
N GLU A 83 -17.75 10.34 11.13
CA GLU A 83 -18.18 11.06 12.34
C GLU A 83 -17.47 10.57 13.62
N ASP A 84 -17.19 9.27 13.69
CA ASP A 84 -16.43 8.66 14.78
C ASP A 84 -15.60 7.50 14.23
N LEU A 85 -14.29 7.72 14.16
CA LEU A 85 -13.35 6.74 13.66
C LEU A 85 -13.32 5.48 14.55
N GLN A 86 -13.58 5.61 15.86
CA GLN A 86 -13.53 4.46 16.77
C GLN A 86 -14.63 3.47 16.46
N VAL A 87 -15.83 3.92 16.06
CA VAL A 87 -16.93 3.02 15.70
C VAL A 87 -16.53 2.09 14.55
N MET A 88 -15.86 2.63 13.53
CA MET A 88 -15.38 1.82 12.40
C MET A 88 -14.28 0.84 12.79
N LEU A 89 -13.41 1.24 13.74
CA LEU A 89 -12.36 0.37 14.27
C LEU A 89 -12.92 -0.74 15.16
N ASP A 90 -13.96 -0.44 15.94
CA ASP A 90 -14.66 -1.43 16.76
C ASP A 90 -15.36 -2.46 15.86
N GLU A 91 -16.02 -2.04 14.78
CA GLU A 91 -16.60 -2.94 13.78
C GLU A 91 -15.55 -3.84 13.11
N GLU A 92 -14.40 -3.27 12.68
CA GLU A 92 -13.30 -4.05 12.11
C GLU A 92 -12.73 -5.07 13.11
N GLN A 93 -12.55 -4.67 14.38
CA GLN A 93 -12.05 -5.54 15.43
C GLN A 93 -13.04 -6.64 15.79
N GLU A 94 -14.34 -6.34 15.85
CA GLU A 94 -15.39 -7.34 16.09
C GLU A 94 -15.43 -8.39 14.97
N GLU A 95 -15.31 -7.97 13.71
CA GLU A 95 -15.21 -8.89 12.57
C GLU A 95 -13.97 -9.79 12.71
N MET A 96 -12.80 -9.22 13.05
CA MET A 96 -11.57 -9.98 13.26
C MET A 96 -11.66 -10.97 14.43
N ASP A 97 -12.18 -10.55 15.58
CA ASP A 97 -12.31 -11.37 16.79
C ASP A 97 -13.32 -12.50 16.61
N SER A 98 -14.40 -12.25 15.86
CA SER A 98 -15.38 -13.29 15.53
C SER A 98 -14.73 -14.41 14.70
N ALA A 99 -13.77 -14.06 13.84
CA ALA A 99 -13.08 -15.00 12.98
C ALA A 99 -11.98 -15.80 13.70
N LEU A 100 -11.38 -15.28 14.78
CA LEU A 100 -10.47 -16.04 15.64
C LEU A 100 -11.14 -17.23 16.36
N ARG A 101 -12.48 -17.26 16.39
CA ARG A 101 -13.26 -18.38 16.94
C ARG A 101 -13.46 -19.51 15.93
N VAL A 102 -13.01 -19.33 14.68
CA VAL A 102 -13.08 -20.33 13.60
C VAL A 102 -11.87 -21.27 13.72
N VAL A 103 -12.02 -22.49 13.23
CA VAL A 103 -10.93 -23.48 13.19
C VAL A 103 -9.80 -22.96 12.30
N GLU A 104 -8.57 -23.02 12.80
CA GLU A 104 -7.37 -22.69 12.02
C GLU A 104 -7.36 -23.39 10.66
N PRO A 105 -7.02 -22.68 9.56
CA PRO A 105 -7.01 -23.25 8.24
C PRO A 105 -6.00 -24.39 8.16
N ARG A 106 -6.40 -25.50 7.52
CA ARG A 106 -5.52 -26.66 7.35
C ARG A 106 -4.71 -26.61 6.06
N ASP A 107 -5.21 -25.83 5.11
CA ASP A 107 -4.69 -25.67 3.77
C ASP A 107 -5.12 -24.31 3.20
N THR A 108 -4.58 -23.95 2.04
CA THR A 108 -4.93 -22.68 1.40
C THR A 108 -6.34 -22.67 0.77
N ASN A 109 -7.07 -23.80 0.73
CA ASN A 109 -8.46 -23.82 0.26
C ASN A 109 -9.45 -23.47 1.38
N SER A 110 -9.09 -23.81 2.62
CA SER A 110 -9.84 -23.50 3.84
C SER A 110 -9.47 -22.15 4.47
N PHE A 111 -8.42 -21.49 3.97
CA PHE A 111 -8.06 -20.12 4.33
C PHE A 111 -9.15 -19.12 3.91
N ASP A 112 -9.55 -18.23 4.82
CA ASP A 112 -10.64 -17.28 4.59
C ASP A 112 -10.13 -15.96 3.99
N TYR A 113 -10.15 -15.84 2.66
CA TYR A 113 -9.73 -14.62 1.96
C TYR A 113 -10.72 -13.44 2.05
N SER A 114 -11.80 -13.57 2.81
CA SER A 114 -12.80 -12.51 2.99
C SER A 114 -12.63 -11.66 4.25
N ARG A 115 -11.53 -11.86 5.00
CA ARG A 115 -11.19 -11.11 6.21
C ARG A 115 -9.75 -10.59 6.20
N TYR A 116 -9.47 -9.66 7.13
CA TYR A 116 -8.10 -9.24 7.43
C TYR A 116 -7.41 -10.25 8.35
N HIS A 117 -6.10 -10.41 8.14
CA HIS A 117 -5.27 -11.38 8.85
C HIS A 117 -4.08 -10.69 9.50
N THR A 118 -3.67 -11.23 10.64
CA THR A 118 -2.44 -10.85 11.32
C THR A 118 -1.21 -11.21 10.47
N LEU A 119 -0.07 -10.60 10.80
CA LEU A 119 1.21 -10.92 10.16
C LEU A 119 1.53 -12.43 10.21
N GLN A 120 1.23 -13.07 11.34
CA GLN A 120 1.54 -14.48 11.54
C GLN A 120 0.67 -15.39 10.67
N GLU A 121 -0.64 -15.15 10.60
CA GLU A 121 -1.54 -15.89 9.71
C GLU A 121 -1.11 -15.76 8.23
N ILE A 122 -0.63 -14.58 7.80
CA ILE A 122 -0.11 -14.39 6.43
C ILE A 122 1.18 -15.19 6.21
N TYR A 123 2.10 -15.23 7.18
CA TYR A 123 3.32 -16.03 7.06
C TYR A 123 3.03 -17.53 7.03
N GLU A 124 2.08 -18.00 7.83
CA GLU A 124 1.63 -19.39 7.85
C GLU A 124 0.91 -19.74 6.52
N PHE A 125 0.12 -18.83 5.96
CA PHE A 125 -0.42 -18.96 4.61
C PHE A 125 0.67 -19.13 3.55
N GLN A 126 1.74 -18.33 3.61
CA GLN A 126 2.87 -18.46 2.67
C GLN A 126 3.52 -19.86 2.78
N ASP A 127 3.66 -20.39 3.99
CA ASP A 127 4.21 -21.74 4.22
C ASP A 127 3.29 -22.84 3.68
N MET A 128 1.98 -22.75 3.93
CA MET A 128 0.98 -23.67 3.35
C MET A 128 1.01 -23.64 1.82
N LEU A 129 1.03 -22.46 1.21
CA LEU A 129 1.03 -22.31 -0.24
C LEU A 129 2.26 -22.95 -0.90
N VAL A 130 3.44 -22.79 -0.29
CA VAL A 130 4.68 -23.43 -0.76
C VAL A 130 4.61 -24.95 -0.59
N ALA A 131 4.14 -25.44 0.56
CA ALA A 131 4.04 -26.87 0.83
C ALA A 131 3.07 -27.58 -0.14
N GLU A 132 1.98 -26.91 -0.51
CA GLU A 132 0.98 -27.42 -1.46
C GLU A 132 1.43 -27.35 -2.92
N ASN A 133 2.36 -26.44 -3.27
CA ASN A 133 2.75 -26.16 -4.65
C ASN A 133 4.28 -26.15 -4.87
N PRO A 134 5.04 -27.16 -4.41
CA PRO A 134 6.50 -27.11 -4.30
C PRO A 134 7.23 -27.04 -5.65
N SER A 135 6.57 -27.40 -6.76
CA SER A 135 7.14 -27.32 -8.12
C SER A 135 6.95 -25.95 -8.76
N LEU A 136 6.10 -25.09 -8.22
CA LEU A 136 5.75 -23.78 -8.78
C LEU A 136 6.11 -22.63 -7.84
N VAL A 137 5.97 -22.81 -6.53
CA VAL A 137 6.09 -21.75 -5.53
C VAL A 137 7.25 -22.02 -4.59
N SER A 138 8.05 -21.00 -4.33
CA SER A 138 9.08 -21.01 -3.29
C SER A 138 9.03 -19.72 -2.46
N LYS A 139 9.43 -19.78 -1.19
CA LYS A 139 9.54 -18.60 -0.32
C LYS A 139 11.01 -18.20 -0.19
N ILE A 140 11.31 -16.94 -0.48
CA ILE A 140 12.65 -16.35 -0.42
C ILE A 140 12.65 -15.29 0.68
N VAL A 141 13.62 -15.35 1.58
CA VAL A 141 13.86 -14.27 2.55
C VAL A 141 14.88 -13.31 1.94
N ILE A 142 14.46 -12.09 1.59
CA ILE A 142 15.32 -11.10 0.94
C ILE A 142 16.08 -10.20 1.91
N GLY A 143 15.69 -10.23 3.18
CA GLY A 143 16.30 -9.45 4.25
C GLY A 143 15.51 -9.55 5.55
N GLN A 144 15.76 -8.61 6.45
CA GLN A 144 15.04 -8.48 7.71
C GLN A 144 14.60 -7.03 7.92
N SER A 145 13.43 -6.85 8.53
CA SER A 145 12.96 -5.56 8.99
C SER A 145 13.82 -5.01 10.12
N TYR A 146 13.59 -3.75 10.51
CA TYR A 146 14.34 -3.15 11.61
C TYR A 146 14.25 -3.97 12.91
N GLN A 147 13.07 -4.52 13.23
CA GLN A 147 12.83 -5.35 14.42
C GLN A 147 13.14 -6.84 14.19
N GLY A 148 13.81 -7.20 13.10
CA GLY A 148 14.31 -8.56 12.85
C GLY A 148 13.28 -9.54 12.28
N ARG A 149 12.14 -9.06 11.76
CA ARG A 149 11.17 -9.93 11.09
C ARG A 149 11.64 -10.27 9.68
N PRO A 150 11.47 -11.52 9.22
CA PRO A 150 11.90 -11.91 7.88
C PRO A 150 11.08 -11.20 6.80
N ILE A 151 11.75 -10.68 5.78
CA ILE A 151 11.08 -10.08 4.63
C ILE A 151 10.90 -11.18 3.57
N ASN A 152 9.68 -11.73 3.51
CA ASN A 152 9.33 -12.90 2.72
C ASN A 152 8.77 -12.51 1.34
N VAL A 153 9.34 -13.09 0.29
CA VAL A 153 8.87 -12.98 -1.09
C VAL A 153 8.49 -14.36 -1.61
N LEU A 154 7.28 -14.49 -2.15
CA LEU A 154 6.87 -15.68 -2.90
C LEU A 154 7.37 -15.58 -4.33
N LYS A 155 8.13 -16.57 -4.78
CA LYS A 155 8.54 -16.73 -6.18
C LYS A 155 7.66 -17.81 -6.83
N PHE A 156 6.97 -17.43 -7.90
CA PHE A 156 6.23 -18.31 -8.80
C PHE A 156 7.05 -18.52 -10.07
N SER A 157 7.43 -19.76 -10.37
CA SER A 157 8.33 -20.06 -11.49
C SER A 157 8.16 -21.49 -11.98
N THR A 158 8.28 -21.67 -13.29
CA THR A 158 8.30 -22.99 -13.94
C THR A 158 9.73 -23.45 -14.27
N GLY A 159 10.73 -22.86 -13.59
CA GLY A 159 12.15 -23.23 -13.69
C GLY A 159 13.03 -22.18 -14.36
N GLY A 160 14.15 -22.62 -14.94
CA GLY A 160 15.16 -21.74 -15.54
C GLY A 160 15.94 -20.90 -14.52
N THR A 161 16.89 -20.10 -15.03
CA THR A 161 17.79 -19.28 -14.21
C THR A 161 17.64 -17.82 -14.60
N LYS A 162 17.29 -16.96 -13.62
CA LYS A 162 17.14 -15.50 -13.80
C LYS A 162 16.30 -15.12 -15.03
N ARG A 163 15.15 -15.79 -15.20
CA ARG A 163 14.19 -15.48 -16.26
C ARG A 163 13.72 -14.02 -16.16
N PRO A 164 13.22 -13.42 -17.26
CA PRO A 164 12.53 -12.14 -17.17
C PRO A 164 11.47 -12.20 -16.07
N ALA A 165 11.41 -11.19 -15.22
CA ALA A 165 10.61 -11.26 -14.00
C ALA A 165 9.65 -10.08 -13.83
N ILE A 166 8.57 -10.33 -13.11
CA ILE A 166 7.59 -9.34 -12.68
C ILE A 166 7.64 -9.27 -11.16
N TRP A 167 7.77 -8.06 -10.63
CA TRP A 167 7.68 -7.80 -9.19
C TRP A 167 6.32 -7.20 -8.85
N ILE A 168 5.71 -7.70 -7.77
CA ILE A 168 4.48 -7.16 -7.17
C ILE A 168 4.70 -7.06 -5.66
N ASP A 169 4.47 -5.89 -5.09
CA ASP A 169 4.48 -5.69 -3.63
C ASP A 169 3.19 -5.05 -3.11
N THR A 170 2.86 -5.39 -1.87
CA THR A 170 1.70 -4.86 -1.13
C THR A 170 2.12 -4.45 0.28
N GLY A 171 1.43 -3.47 0.86
CA GLY A 171 1.58 -3.14 2.27
C GLY A 171 2.91 -2.49 2.66
N ILE A 172 3.53 -1.73 1.74
CA ILE A 172 4.68 -0.89 2.08
C ILE A 172 4.28 0.18 3.11
N HIS A 173 3.05 0.71 3.02
CA HIS A 173 2.41 1.41 4.14
C HIS A 173 1.53 0.46 4.92
N SER A 174 1.69 0.49 6.23
CA SER A 174 1.16 -0.56 7.09
C SER A 174 -0.36 -0.50 7.30
N ARG A 175 -0.96 0.70 7.39
CA ARG A 175 -2.41 0.89 7.54
C ARG A 175 -3.28 0.50 6.35
N GLU A 176 -2.68 0.24 5.18
CA GLU A 176 -3.37 0.01 3.91
C GLU A 176 -3.80 -1.46 3.74
N TRP A 177 -4.53 -2.00 4.73
CA TRP A 177 -4.77 -3.44 4.95
C TRP A 177 -5.36 -4.21 3.75
N VAL A 178 -6.18 -3.55 2.91
CA VAL A 178 -6.74 -4.15 1.69
C VAL A 178 -5.65 -4.61 0.72
N THR A 179 -4.47 -4.00 0.77
CA THR A 179 -3.34 -4.35 -0.11
C THR A 179 -2.77 -5.71 0.26
N GLN A 180 -2.45 -5.97 1.54
CA GLN A 180 -1.93 -7.25 2.01
C GLN A 180 -2.98 -8.36 1.82
N ALA A 181 -4.25 -8.07 2.12
CA ALA A 181 -5.35 -9.01 1.91
C ALA A 181 -5.50 -9.39 0.42
N SER A 182 -5.40 -8.41 -0.48
CA SER A 182 -5.38 -8.65 -1.92
C SER A 182 -4.14 -9.43 -2.37
N GLY A 183 -2.96 -9.13 -1.81
CA GLY A 183 -1.71 -9.87 -2.04
C GLY A 183 -1.84 -11.35 -1.72
N THR A 184 -2.39 -11.68 -0.56
CA THR A 184 -2.71 -13.06 -0.15
C THR A 184 -3.66 -13.74 -1.15
N TRP A 185 -4.70 -13.04 -1.60
CA TRP A 185 -5.63 -13.56 -2.62
C TRP A 185 -4.95 -13.78 -3.98
N PHE A 186 -4.09 -12.85 -4.43
CA PHE A 186 -3.33 -12.99 -5.69
C PHE A 186 -2.44 -14.23 -5.66
N ALA A 187 -1.75 -14.49 -4.55
CA ALA A 187 -0.90 -15.67 -4.39
C ALA A 187 -1.68 -16.97 -4.62
N LYS A 188 -2.89 -17.09 -4.02
CA LYS A 188 -3.77 -18.23 -4.25
C LYS A 188 -4.31 -18.27 -5.69
N LYS A 189 -4.63 -17.10 -6.26
CA LYS A 189 -5.15 -16.98 -7.63
C LYS A 189 -4.14 -17.50 -8.65
N ILE A 190 -2.86 -17.16 -8.49
CA ILE A 190 -1.78 -17.61 -9.37
C ILE A 190 -1.71 -19.14 -9.44
N VAL A 191 -1.65 -19.83 -8.29
CA VAL A 191 -1.56 -21.31 -8.27
C VAL A 191 -2.84 -21.99 -8.74
N THR A 192 -4.00 -21.35 -8.52
CA THR A 192 -5.30 -21.92 -8.89
C THR A 192 -5.52 -21.90 -10.40
N ASP A 193 -5.02 -20.85 -11.06
CA ASP A 193 -5.23 -20.58 -12.49
C ASP A 193 -4.09 -21.08 -13.38
N TYR A 194 -2.87 -21.29 -12.85
CA TYR A 194 -1.77 -21.86 -13.63
C TYR A 194 -2.16 -23.26 -14.17
N GLY A 195 -1.99 -23.47 -15.48
CA GLY A 195 -2.45 -24.66 -16.20
C GLY A 195 -3.93 -24.65 -16.60
N LYS A 196 -4.70 -23.62 -16.22
CA LYS A 196 -6.13 -23.45 -16.58
C LYS A 196 -6.37 -22.19 -17.39
N ASP A 197 -5.86 -21.05 -16.92
CA ASP A 197 -5.92 -19.79 -17.66
C ASP A 197 -4.77 -19.73 -18.68
N PRO A 198 -5.05 -19.65 -20.00
CA PRO A 198 -4.00 -19.68 -21.01
C PRO A 198 -3.03 -18.50 -20.94
N ALA A 199 -3.50 -17.31 -20.56
CA ALA A 199 -2.67 -16.11 -20.51
C ALA A 199 -1.68 -16.17 -19.34
N LEU A 200 -2.17 -16.51 -18.14
CA LEU A 200 -1.32 -16.69 -16.95
C LEU A 200 -0.33 -17.83 -17.14
N THR A 201 -0.78 -18.93 -17.75
CA THR A 201 0.10 -20.07 -18.05
C THR A 201 1.22 -19.66 -19.01
N ALA A 202 0.89 -18.89 -20.06
CA ALA A 202 1.90 -18.35 -20.97
C ALA A 202 2.87 -17.37 -20.28
N ILE A 203 2.39 -16.53 -19.36
CA ILE A 203 3.23 -15.64 -18.55
C ILE A 203 4.21 -16.46 -17.71
N LEU A 204 3.74 -17.43 -16.91
CA LEU A 204 4.60 -18.23 -16.02
C LEU A 204 5.54 -19.21 -16.74
N ASN A 205 5.23 -19.58 -17.98
CA ASN A 205 6.14 -20.36 -18.82
C ASN A 205 7.34 -19.54 -19.30
N ASN A 206 7.17 -18.23 -19.46
CA ASN A 206 8.19 -17.33 -19.99
C ASN A 206 8.87 -16.47 -18.92
N MET A 207 8.19 -16.23 -17.80
CA MET A 207 8.57 -15.26 -16.79
C MET A 207 8.42 -15.81 -15.36
N ASP A 208 9.21 -15.25 -14.44
CA ASP A 208 9.01 -15.46 -13.00
C ASP A 208 8.13 -14.33 -12.44
N ILE A 209 7.25 -14.65 -11.48
CA ILE A 209 6.52 -13.63 -10.68
C ILE A 209 7.06 -13.66 -9.26
N PHE A 210 7.44 -12.49 -8.74
CA PHE A 210 7.82 -12.29 -7.34
C PHE A 210 6.74 -11.44 -6.66
N LEU A 211 6.19 -11.96 -5.56
CA LEU A 211 5.12 -11.32 -4.79
C LEU A 211 5.56 -11.15 -3.34
N GLU A 212 5.71 -9.90 -2.91
CA GLU A 212 5.97 -9.52 -1.52
C GLU A 212 4.66 -9.06 -0.87
N ILE A 213 4.04 -9.92 -0.05
CA ILE A 213 2.70 -9.65 0.50
C ILE A 213 2.74 -8.59 1.61
N VAL A 214 3.80 -8.57 2.43
CA VAL A 214 3.93 -7.63 3.54
C VAL A 214 5.31 -6.97 3.50
N THR A 215 5.40 -5.87 2.75
CA THR A 215 6.66 -5.14 2.56
C THR A 215 7.13 -4.40 3.83
N ASN A 216 6.22 -3.95 4.68
CA ASN A 216 6.54 -3.30 5.96
C ASN A 216 6.01 -4.13 7.14
N PRO A 217 6.65 -5.25 7.49
CA PRO A 217 6.12 -6.20 8.48
C PRO A 217 6.12 -5.62 9.91
N ASP A 218 7.04 -4.72 10.24
CA ASP A 218 7.07 -4.07 11.56
C ASP A 218 5.93 -3.09 11.75
N GLY A 219 5.69 -2.25 10.74
CA GLY A 219 4.54 -1.35 10.72
C GLY A 219 3.24 -2.14 10.74
N PHE A 220 3.13 -3.20 9.92
CA PHE A 220 1.91 -4.01 9.83
C PHE A 220 1.60 -4.67 11.18
N TYR A 221 2.58 -5.28 11.82
CA TYR A 221 2.42 -5.80 13.19
C TYR A 221 1.95 -4.70 14.16
N TYR A 222 2.54 -3.51 14.08
CA TYR A 222 2.18 -2.37 14.94
C TYR A 222 0.74 -1.87 14.72
N THR A 223 0.19 -2.01 13.51
CA THR A 223 -1.22 -1.69 13.23
C THR A 223 -2.21 -2.63 13.91
N HIS A 224 -1.83 -3.89 14.13
CA HIS A 224 -2.65 -4.84 14.88
C HIS A 224 -2.45 -4.72 16.40
N SER A 225 -1.22 -4.42 16.85
CA SER A 225 -0.88 -4.46 18.27
C SER A 225 -1.01 -3.12 18.98
N SER A 226 -1.11 -1.99 18.28
CA SER A 226 -0.98 -0.68 18.91
C SER A 226 -1.73 0.44 18.18
N ASN A 227 -1.32 0.81 16.97
CA ASN A 227 -1.90 1.96 16.28
C ASN A 227 -2.31 1.60 14.86
N ARG A 228 -3.62 1.37 14.68
CA ARG A 228 -4.23 0.98 13.40
C ARG A 228 -3.99 1.97 12.25
N MET A 229 -3.73 3.24 12.58
CA MET A 229 -3.45 4.31 11.62
C MET A 229 -1.96 4.47 11.28
N TRP A 230 -1.08 3.62 11.82
CA TRP A 230 0.35 3.71 11.56
C TRP A 230 0.68 3.41 10.08
N ARG A 231 1.49 4.28 9.47
CA ARG A 231 1.90 4.19 8.06
C ARG A 231 3.34 3.70 7.90
N LYS A 232 4.26 4.34 8.64
CA LYS A 232 5.72 4.30 8.46
C LYS A 232 6.39 2.98 8.87
N THR A 233 7.70 2.87 8.68
CA THR A 233 8.54 1.85 9.31
C THR A 233 8.58 2.01 10.84
N ARG A 234 9.29 1.14 11.57
CA ARG A 234 9.40 1.20 13.05
C ARG A 234 10.79 1.49 13.58
N LYS A 235 11.71 1.93 12.72
CA LYS A 235 13.07 2.31 13.11
C LYS A 235 13.06 3.63 13.91
N PRO A 236 13.62 3.67 15.14
CA PRO A 236 13.79 4.91 15.89
C PRO A 236 14.71 5.89 15.18
N ASN A 237 14.37 7.18 15.22
CA ASN A 237 15.16 8.24 14.61
C ASN A 237 16.13 8.84 15.64
N ARG A 238 17.44 8.76 15.38
CA ARG A 238 18.46 9.30 16.29
C ARG A 238 18.26 10.80 16.51
N GLY A 239 18.15 11.22 17.78
CA GLY A 239 17.96 12.63 18.14
C GLY A 239 16.51 13.10 18.05
N SER A 240 15.54 12.21 17.86
CA SER A 240 14.10 12.50 17.90
C SER A 240 13.37 11.44 18.74
N ASN A 241 12.25 11.82 19.35
CA ASN A 241 11.34 10.88 20.00
C ASN A 241 10.39 10.20 19.01
N CYS A 242 10.36 10.67 17.76
CA CYS A 242 9.48 10.16 16.71
C CYS A 242 10.10 8.95 16.00
N VAL A 243 9.26 7.97 15.69
CA VAL A 243 9.67 6.66 15.14
C VAL A 243 9.25 6.55 13.68
N GLY A 244 10.07 5.86 12.90
CA GLY A 244 9.75 5.45 11.54
C GLY A 244 10.08 6.50 10.48
N VAL A 245 10.20 5.99 9.26
CA VAL A 245 10.40 6.70 7.99
C VAL A 245 9.26 6.30 7.07
N ASP A 246 8.80 7.20 6.19
CA ASP A 246 7.90 6.83 5.09
C ASP A 246 8.70 5.96 4.09
N PRO A 247 8.40 4.66 4.00
CA PRO A 247 9.15 3.75 3.12
C PRO A 247 8.97 4.08 1.63
N ASN A 248 7.93 4.82 1.23
CA ASN A 248 7.72 5.31 -0.13
C ASN A 248 8.18 6.77 -0.32
N ARG A 249 9.07 7.26 0.56
CA ARG A 249 9.89 8.47 0.39
C ARG A 249 11.39 8.20 0.52
N ASN A 250 11.76 6.94 0.78
CA ASN A 250 13.12 6.53 1.11
C ASN A 250 13.92 5.99 -0.09
N TRP A 251 13.40 6.09 -1.31
CA TRP A 251 14.09 5.57 -2.50
C TRP A 251 15.00 6.63 -3.14
N ASP A 252 16.07 6.19 -3.81
CA ASP A 252 17.03 7.07 -4.49
C ASP A 252 16.50 7.56 -5.84
N ALA A 253 15.37 8.27 -5.80
CA ALA A 253 14.71 8.88 -6.95
C ALA A 253 14.22 10.28 -6.58
N GLY A 254 15.07 11.29 -6.76
CA GLY A 254 14.79 12.64 -6.29
C GLY A 254 14.75 12.75 -4.76
N PHE A 255 15.44 11.87 -4.03
CA PHE A 255 15.43 11.84 -2.57
C PHE A 255 15.71 13.22 -1.95
N GLY A 256 14.79 13.73 -1.14
CA GLY A 256 14.89 15.05 -0.50
C GLY A 256 14.41 16.23 -1.35
N ALA A 257 13.92 15.99 -2.56
CA ALA A 257 13.17 17.00 -3.33
C ALA A 257 11.77 17.23 -2.72
N PRO A 258 11.04 18.28 -3.14
CA PRO A 258 9.68 18.57 -2.67
C PRO A 258 8.75 17.35 -2.77
N GLY A 259 7.81 17.23 -1.83
CA GLY A 259 6.92 16.07 -1.72
C GLY A 259 7.31 15.04 -0.66
N ALA A 260 8.33 15.34 0.16
CA ALA A 260 8.71 14.57 1.34
C ALA A 260 9.19 15.50 2.46
N SER A 261 8.90 15.14 3.71
CA SER A 261 9.33 15.93 4.86
C SER A 261 10.73 15.54 5.35
N ASN A 262 11.47 16.50 5.92
CA ASN A 262 12.70 16.26 6.68
C ASN A 262 12.46 16.18 8.20
N ASN A 263 11.23 16.39 8.67
CA ASN A 263 10.85 16.29 10.07
C ASN A 263 10.60 14.82 10.46
N PRO A 264 11.36 14.22 11.41
CA PRO A 264 11.16 12.83 11.83
C PRO A 264 9.77 12.47 12.34
N CYS A 265 8.99 13.47 12.77
CA CYS A 265 7.62 13.29 13.26
C CYS A 265 6.58 13.29 12.14
N SER A 266 6.90 13.80 10.95
CA SER A 266 5.97 13.80 9.82
C SER A 266 5.68 12.39 9.31
N GLU A 267 4.44 12.16 8.86
CA GLU A 267 4.04 10.92 8.20
C GLU A 267 4.73 10.70 6.85
N THR A 268 5.25 11.77 6.22
CA THR A 268 6.00 11.72 4.96
C THR A 268 7.51 11.92 5.16
N TYR A 269 8.01 11.67 6.38
CA TYR A 269 9.44 11.78 6.68
C TYR A 269 10.27 10.87 5.79
N ARG A 270 11.19 11.44 5.01
CA ARG A 270 12.00 10.70 4.03
C ARG A 270 13.10 9.83 4.64
N GLY A 271 13.46 10.05 5.90
CA GLY A 271 14.62 9.41 6.52
C GLY A 271 15.92 10.19 6.35
N PRO A 272 17.00 9.76 7.01
CA PRO A 272 18.28 10.47 7.00
C PRO A 272 19.04 10.39 5.67
N SER A 273 18.82 9.33 4.89
CA SER A 273 19.45 9.09 3.58
C SER A 273 18.59 8.14 2.75
N ALA A 274 18.76 8.15 1.42
CA ALA A 274 18.10 7.17 0.56
C ALA A 274 18.50 5.73 0.98
N HIS A 275 17.54 4.83 0.94
CA HIS A 275 17.66 3.42 1.31
C HIS A 275 18.14 3.21 2.76
N SER A 276 17.80 4.13 3.67
CA SER A 276 18.12 4.00 5.10
C SER A 276 17.30 2.90 5.79
N GLU A 277 16.14 2.56 5.26
CA GLU A 277 15.23 1.57 5.83
C GLU A 277 15.61 0.17 5.32
N SER A 278 15.71 -0.81 6.22
CA SER A 278 16.18 -2.15 5.84
C SER A 278 15.17 -2.87 4.94
N GLU A 279 13.89 -2.54 5.09
CA GLU A 279 12.79 -2.98 4.24
C GLU A 279 13.01 -2.53 2.79
N VAL A 280 13.20 -1.23 2.57
CA VAL A 280 13.50 -0.65 1.25
C VAL A 280 14.82 -1.17 0.69
N ARG A 281 15.85 -1.24 1.53
CA ARG A 281 17.18 -1.69 1.12
C ARG A 281 17.15 -3.15 0.62
N SER A 282 16.38 -4.01 1.27
CA SER A 282 16.24 -5.42 0.88
C SER A 282 15.69 -5.55 -0.55
N ILE A 283 14.67 -4.78 -0.91
CA ILE A 283 14.12 -4.78 -2.27
C ILE A 283 15.13 -4.22 -3.27
N VAL A 284 15.80 -3.12 -2.93
CA VAL A 284 16.83 -2.50 -3.78
C VAL A 284 17.95 -3.49 -4.12
N ASP A 285 18.46 -4.20 -3.11
CA ASP A 285 19.52 -5.18 -3.30
C ASP A 285 19.02 -6.39 -4.09
N PHE A 286 17.78 -6.84 -3.84
CA PHE A 286 17.16 -7.92 -4.59
C PHE A 286 17.01 -7.58 -6.08
N VAL A 287 16.41 -6.43 -6.41
CA VAL A 287 16.22 -5.96 -7.78
C VAL A 287 17.57 -5.82 -8.51
N LYS A 288 18.57 -5.20 -7.87
CA LYS A 288 19.92 -5.02 -8.44
C LYS A 288 20.67 -6.33 -8.64
N SER A 289 20.45 -7.33 -7.77
CA SER A 289 21.08 -8.65 -7.90
C SER A 289 20.44 -9.52 -8.99
N HIS A 290 19.11 -9.42 -9.15
CA HIS A 290 18.35 -10.17 -10.15
C HIS A 290 18.61 -9.65 -11.58
N ARG A 291 18.68 -8.33 -11.77
CA ARG A 291 18.96 -7.61 -13.04
C ARG A 291 17.99 -7.82 -14.20
N ASN A 292 17.03 -8.74 -14.10
CA ASN A 292 16.12 -9.07 -15.20
C ASN A 292 14.63 -8.81 -14.91
N PHE A 293 14.32 -7.80 -14.10
CA PHE A 293 12.93 -7.36 -13.91
C PHE A 293 12.44 -6.54 -15.10
N LYS A 294 11.23 -6.83 -15.58
CA LYS A 294 10.57 -6.16 -16.72
C LYS A 294 9.38 -5.31 -16.30
N ALA A 295 8.70 -5.72 -15.24
CA ALA A 295 7.62 -4.97 -14.62
C ALA A 295 7.77 -4.93 -13.10
N PHE A 296 7.31 -3.83 -12.51
CA PHE A 296 7.29 -3.61 -11.06
C PHE A 296 5.98 -2.93 -10.68
N VAL A 297 5.17 -3.57 -9.84
CA VAL A 297 3.87 -3.05 -9.42
C VAL A 297 3.83 -2.93 -7.90
N SER A 298 3.80 -1.69 -7.39
CA SER A 298 3.63 -1.42 -5.95
C SER A 298 2.18 -1.07 -5.66
N ILE A 299 1.54 -1.73 -4.70
CA ILE A 299 0.10 -1.64 -4.49
C ILE A 299 -0.19 -0.97 -3.15
N HIS A 300 -0.93 0.13 -3.23
CA HIS A 300 -1.37 0.99 -2.14
C HIS A 300 -2.89 1.06 -2.03
N SER A 301 -3.38 1.69 -0.97
CA SER A 301 -4.75 2.21 -0.89
C SER A 301 -4.73 3.55 -0.17
N TYR A 302 -5.70 4.43 -0.33
CA TYR A 302 -6.90 4.35 -1.16
C TYR A 302 -6.89 5.52 -2.15
N SER A 303 -7.69 5.43 -3.21
CA SER A 303 -8.15 6.56 -4.05
C SER A 303 -8.68 6.08 -5.41
N GLN A 304 -8.59 4.79 -5.73
CA GLN A 304 -8.89 4.23 -7.05
C GLN A 304 -8.07 4.90 -8.15
N MET A 305 -6.74 4.73 -8.09
CA MET A 305 -5.81 5.25 -9.09
C MET A 305 -4.86 4.19 -9.63
N LEU A 306 -4.48 4.30 -10.90
CA LEU A 306 -3.35 3.59 -11.50
C LEU A 306 -2.33 4.60 -11.99
N LEU A 307 -1.22 4.74 -11.26
CA LEU A 307 -0.17 5.70 -11.58
C LEU A 307 1.04 5.00 -12.21
N TYR A 308 1.81 5.76 -12.98
CA TYR A 308 3.06 5.31 -13.58
C TYR A 308 4.08 6.45 -13.58
N PRO A 309 5.38 6.14 -13.75
CA PRO A 309 6.42 7.15 -13.87
C PRO A 309 6.23 8.01 -15.12
N TYR A 310 6.60 9.28 -15.07
CA TYR A 310 7.27 9.93 -13.97
C TYR A 310 6.32 10.73 -13.08
N GLY A 311 6.65 10.89 -11.81
CA GLY A 311 6.22 12.05 -11.02
C GLY A 311 6.70 13.41 -11.57
N TYR A 312 7.20 13.51 -12.80
CA TYR A 312 7.72 14.76 -13.36
C TYR A 312 7.71 14.90 -14.90
N THR A 313 7.28 13.89 -15.71
CA THR A 313 7.13 14.02 -17.18
C THR A 313 6.02 13.12 -17.78
N ARG A 314 5.60 13.38 -19.05
CA ARG A 314 4.48 12.70 -19.76
C ARG A 314 4.98 11.69 -20.81
N THR A 315 4.72 10.40 -20.65
CA THR A 315 5.01 9.31 -21.63
C THR A 315 3.75 8.45 -21.88
N PRO A 316 3.56 7.82 -23.07
CA PRO A 316 2.23 7.41 -23.57
C PRO A 316 1.49 6.28 -22.83
N HIS A 317 0.16 6.38 -22.91
CA HIS A 317 -0.85 6.05 -21.89
C HIS A 317 -1.70 4.78 -22.13
N SER A 318 -1.42 3.99 -23.17
CA SER A 318 -2.37 2.98 -23.67
C SER A 318 -2.56 1.77 -22.76
N LEU A 319 -1.49 1.31 -22.10
CA LEU A 319 -1.55 0.13 -21.21
C LEU A 319 -2.31 0.43 -19.92
N ALA A 320 -2.02 1.56 -19.26
CA ALA A 320 -2.74 1.96 -18.05
C ALA A 320 -4.26 2.08 -18.31
N ARG A 321 -4.64 2.72 -19.43
CA ARG A 321 -6.04 2.83 -19.83
C ARG A 321 -6.69 1.46 -20.05
N LYS A 322 -6.00 0.52 -20.70
CA LYS A 322 -6.50 -0.85 -20.88
C LYS A 322 -6.70 -1.54 -19.54
N ALA A 323 -5.69 -1.49 -18.66
CA ALA A 323 -5.73 -2.13 -17.36
C ALA A 323 -6.93 -1.66 -16.51
N ILE A 324 -7.18 -0.35 -16.45
CA ILE A 324 -8.35 0.16 -15.71
C ILE A 324 -9.69 -0.12 -16.42
N SER A 325 -9.70 -0.24 -17.75
CA SER A 325 -10.90 -0.60 -18.49
C SER A 325 -11.29 -2.04 -18.19
N ASP A 326 -10.31 -2.94 -18.19
CA ASP A 326 -10.48 -4.36 -17.83
C ASP A 326 -10.94 -4.49 -16.37
N LEU A 327 -10.34 -3.74 -15.44
CA LEU A 327 -10.78 -3.66 -14.03
C LEU A 327 -12.27 -3.27 -13.92
N ALA A 328 -12.66 -2.21 -14.61
CA ALA A 328 -14.02 -1.67 -14.54
C ALA A 328 -15.08 -2.65 -15.10
N THR A 329 -14.70 -3.64 -15.92
CA THR A 329 -15.66 -4.61 -16.48
C THR A 329 -16.34 -5.47 -15.42
N LEU A 330 -15.71 -5.69 -14.27
CA LEU A 330 -16.21 -6.63 -13.26
C LEU A 330 -17.28 -6.01 -12.36
N TYR A 331 -17.02 -4.82 -11.83
CA TYR A 331 -17.89 -4.15 -10.84
C TYR A 331 -18.24 -2.70 -11.18
N GLY A 332 -17.79 -2.17 -12.33
CA GLY A 332 -17.99 -0.77 -12.70
C GLY A 332 -17.13 0.23 -11.93
N THR A 333 -16.16 -0.24 -11.13
CA THR A 333 -15.27 0.61 -10.33
C THR A 333 -14.42 1.49 -11.23
N ARG A 334 -14.46 2.80 -10.97
CA ARG A 334 -13.79 3.79 -11.81
C ARG A 334 -12.46 4.18 -11.21
N TYR A 335 -11.39 3.91 -11.94
CA TYR A 335 -10.04 4.35 -11.59
C TYR A 335 -9.65 5.59 -12.39
N ARG A 336 -8.98 6.54 -11.73
CA ARG A 336 -8.17 7.55 -12.44
C ARG A 336 -6.84 6.93 -12.83
N TYR A 337 -6.22 7.44 -13.88
CA TYR A 337 -4.88 7.01 -14.27
C TYR A 337 -4.09 8.18 -14.82
N GLY A 338 -2.79 8.12 -14.65
CA GLY A 338 -1.90 9.17 -15.13
C GLY A 338 -0.54 9.08 -14.48
N SER A 339 0.33 10.04 -14.80
CA SER A 339 1.60 10.13 -14.12
C SER A 339 1.38 10.61 -12.68
N ILE A 340 2.24 10.19 -11.73
CA ILE A 340 2.06 10.47 -10.29
C ILE A 340 1.74 11.95 -10.05
N ILE A 341 2.60 12.87 -10.53
CA ILE A 341 2.45 14.32 -10.34
C ILE A 341 1.16 14.92 -10.87
N ASN A 342 0.63 14.38 -11.97
CA ASN A 342 -0.56 14.94 -12.62
C ASN A 342 -1.86 14.37 -12.04
N THR A 343 -1.78 13.28 -11.28
CA THR A 343 -2.96 12.50 -10.87
C THR A 343 -3.15 12.49 -9.36
N ILE A 344 -2.04 12.50 -8.61
CA ILE A 344 -2.01 12.60 -7.15
C ILE A 344 -1.35 13.92 -6.75
N TYR A 345 -0.04 13.98 -6.51
CA TYR A 345 0.75 15.17 -6.17
C TYR A 345 2.22 14.93 -6.51
N GLN A 346 3.04 15.99 -6.44
CA GLN A 346 4.49 15.86 -6.47
C GLN A 346 4.98 15.11 -5.22
N ALA A 347 5.50 13.89 -5.41
CA ALA A 347 6.12 13.07 -4.37
C ALA A 347 7.56 12.74 -4.78
N SER A 348 8.50 12.79 -3.83
CA SER A 348 9.91 12.47 -4.07
C SER A 348 10.32 11.19 -3.36
N GLY A 349 11.33 10.49 -3.90
CA GLY A 349 11.84 9.25 -3.30
C GLY A 349 10.87 8.07 -3.35
N GLY A 350 10.01 8.00 -4.37
CA GLY A 350 9.03 6.94 -4.55
C GLY A 350 9.56 5.68 -5.25
N THR A 351 8.94 4.54 -4.97
CA THR A 351 9.32 3.21 -5.47
C THR A 351 9.36 3.13 -7.01
N ILE A 352 8.29 3.58 -7.68
CA ILE A 352 8.14 3.37 -9.12
C ILE A 352 9.02 4.31 -9.96
N ASP A 353 9.36 5.49 -9.45
CA ASP A 353 10.34 6.37 -10.10
C ASP A 353 11.75 5.77 -10.02
N TRP A 354 12.13 5.17 -8.87
CA TRP A 354 13.41 4.48 -8.73
C TRP A 354 13.52 3.28 -9.67
N THR A 355 12.52 2.40 -9.68
CA THR A 355 12.53 1.20 -10.53
C THR A 355 12.57 1.54 -12.01
N TYR A 356 11.85 2.58 -12.44
CA TYR A 356 11.90 3.07 -13.82
C TYR A 356 13.28 3.65 -14.17
N ASN A 357 13.91 4.39 -13.25
CA ASN A 357 15.29 4.84 -13.41
C ASN A 357 16.31 3.69 -13.46
N GLN A 358 15.99 2.51 -12.90
CA GLN A 358 16.80 1.29 -13.06
C GLN A 358 16.56 0.56 -14.40
N GLY A 359 15.68 1.08 -15.27
CA GLY A 359 15.35 0.47 -16.57
C GLY A 359 14.18 -0.53 -16.53
N ILE A 360 13.41 -0.56 -15.43
CA ILE A 360 12.16 -1.33 -15.37
C ILE A 360 11.05 -0.49 -16.01
N LYS A 361 10.76 -0.74 -17.28
CA LYS A 361 9.89 0.09 -18.12
C LYS A 361 8.44 0.06 -17.65
N TYR A 362 7.96 -1.09 -17.21
CA TYR A 362 6.58 -1.27 -16.77
C TYR A 362 6.48 -1.13 -15.25
N SER A 363 6.81 0.06 -14.74
CA SER A 363 6.65 0.42 -13.33
C SER A 363 5.29 1.09 -13.11
N TYR A 364 4.49 0.55 -12.20
CA TYR A 364 3.13 1.04 -11.90
C TYR A 364 2.89 1.07 -10.39
N THR A 365 2.00 1.98 -9.97
CA THR A 365 1.45 1.98 -8.62
C THR A 365 -0.07 1.91 -8.69
N PHE A 366 -0.66 1.08 -7.85
CA PHE A 366 -2.12 1.09 -7.64
C PHE A 366 -2.44 1.84 -6.35
N GLU A 367 -3.50 2.63 -6.36
CA GLU A 367 -4.23 3.06 -5.18
C GLU A 367 -5.60 2.37 -5.24
N LEU A 368 -5.83 1.39 -4.38
CA LEU A 368 -7.02 0.54 -4.42
C LEU A 368 -8.28 1.29 -3.93
N ARG A 369 -9.35 0.53 -3.68
CA ARG A 369 -10.58 1.06 -3.07
C ARG A 369 -10.31 1.65 -1.69
N ASP A 370 -11.11 2.60 -1.23
CA ASP A 370 -12.21 3.27 -1.94
C ASP A 370 -11.82 4.70 -2.36
N THR A 371 -12.76 5.64 -2.38
CA THR A 371 -12.50 7.07 -2.63
C THR A 371 -12.70 7.93 -1.38
N GLY A 372 -12.56 7.34 -0.18
CA GLY A 372 -12.55 8.02 1.11
C GLY A 372 -13.82 7.88 1.96
N ARG A 373 -14.80 7.05 1.58
CA ARG A 373 -15.95 6.77 2.47
C ARG A 373 -15.48 5.94 3.67
N TYR A 374 -14.63 4.96 3.40
CA TYR A 374 -13.99 4.11 4.40
C TYR A 374 -12.49 4.38 4.51
N GLY A 375 -11.86 4.82 3.42
CA GLY A 375 -10.43 5.07 3.36
C GLY A 375 -9.64 3.81 3.71
N PHE A 376 -8.85 3.88 4.78
CA PHE A 376 -8.00 2.75 5.23
C PHE A 376 -8.74 1.67 6.01
N ILE A 377 -10.00 1.88 6.39
CA ILE A 377 -10.82 0.94 7.18
C ILE A 377 -11.90 0.35 6.25
N LEU A 378 -11.46 -0.14 5.09
CA LEU A 378 -12.35 -0.71 4.09
C LEU A 378 -12.99 -2.00 4.64
N PRO A 379 -14.33 -2.16 4.62
CA PRO A 379 -15.00 -3.32 5.17
C PRO A 379 -14.49 -4.64 4.57
N ALA A 380 -14.39 -5.69 5.37
CA ALA A 380 -13.83 -6.98 4.96
C ALA A 380 -14.55 -7.59 3.74
N ASN A 381 -15.86 -7.37 3.63
CA ASN A 381 -16.66 -7.80 2.47
C ASN A 381 -16.25 -7.17 1.13
N GLN A 382 -15.42 -6.12 1.13
CA GLN A 382 -14.85 -5.49 -0.07
C GLN A 382 -13.48 -6.07 -0.47
N ILE A 383 -12.85 -6.93 0.35
CA ILE A 383 -11.53 -7.51 0.06
C ILE A 383 -11.57 -8.30 -1.25
N ILE A 384 -12.45 -9.30 -1.34
CA ILE A 384 -12.55 -10.16 -2.52
C ILE A 384 -12.96 -9.37 -3.78
N PRO A 385 -13.97 -8.48 -3.75
CA PRO A 385 -14.25 -7.60 -4.89
C PRO A 385 -13.04 -6.79 -5.35
N THR A 386 -12.31 -6.16 -4.41
CA THR A 386 -11.12 -5.36 -4.71
C THR A 386 -10.01 -6.21 -5.33
N ALA A 387 -9.74 -7.39 -4.77
CA ALA A 387 -8.75 -8.31 -5.31
C ALA A 387 -9.12 -8.79 -6.73
N LYS A 388 -10.37 -9.21 -6.94
CA LYS A 388 -10.82 -9.74 -8.25
C LYS A 388 -10.73 -8.71 -9.37
N GLU A 389 -11.14 -7.46 -9.14
CA GLU A 389 -11.06 -6.44 -10.18
C GLU A 389 -9.61 -6.00 -10.44
N THR A 390 -8.81 -5.88 -9.39
CA THR A 390 -7.38 -5.52 -9.50
C THR A 390 -6.61 -6.60 -10.25
N TRP A 391 -6.96 -7.88 -10.07
CA TRP A 391 -6.37 -8.98 -10.80
C TRP A 391 -6.52 -8.85 -12.32
N LEU A 392 -7.65 -8.31 -12.82
CA LEU A 392 -7.83 -8.07 -14.25
C LEU A 392 -6.84 -7.02 -14.77
N ALA A 393 -6.62 -5.95 -14.01
CA ALA A 393 -5.62 -4.92 -14.35
C ALA A 393 -4.19 -5.48 -14.30
N LEU A 394 -3.85 -6.27 -13.26
CA LEU A 394 -2.56 -6.94 -13.14
C LEU A 394 -2.33 -7.88 -14.32
N MET A 395 -3.31 -8.71 -14.68
CA MET A 395 -3.23 -9.59 -15.85
C MET A 395 -2.98 -8.81 -17.15
N ALA A 396 -3.61 -7.65 -17.33
CA ALA A 396 -3.36 -6.80 -18.50
C ALA A 396 -1.89 -6.31 -18.56
N ILE A 397 -1.33 -5.89 -17.42
CA ILE A 397 0.07 -5.44 -17.33
C ILE A 397 1.04 -6.62 -17.55
N MET A 398 0.78 -7.76 -16.92
CA MET A 398 1.64 -8.94 -17.03
C MET A 398 1.62 -9.54 -18.44
N ASP A 399 0.45 -9.64 -19.07
CA ASP A 399 0.31 -10.13 -20.44
C ASP A 399 1.00 -9.20 -21.44
N HIS A 400 0.87 -7.87 -21.27
CA HIS A 400 1.60 -6.91 -22.08
C HIS A 400 3.11 -7.07 -21.91
N THR A 401 3.58 -7.24 -20.67
CA THR A 401 5.01 -7.43 -20.37
C THR A 401 5.55 -8.69 -21.04
N ASN A 402 4.82 -9.80 -20.97
CA ASN A 402 5.18 -11.07 -21.59
C ASN A 402 5.25 -10.98 -23.12
N LYS A 403 4.34 -10.22 -23.74
CA LYS A 403 4.30 -10.03 -25.21
C LYS A 403 5.31 -9.00 -25.73
N ASN A 404 5.86 -8.18 -24.85
CA ASN A 404 6.80 -7.11 -25.20
C ASN A 404 8.06 -7.17 -24.32
N PRO A 405 8.79 -8.30 -24.30
CA PRO A 405 10.05 -8.40 -23.58
C PRO A 405 11.08 -7.51 -24.28
N TYR A 406 11.70 -6.59 -23.54
CA TYR A 406 12.71 -5.67 -24.04
C TYR A 406 14.08 -5.97 -23.44
#